data_AF-A0A6B3PHQ7-F1
#
_entry.id   AF-A0A6B3PHQ7-F1
#
_cell.length_a   1.000
_cell.length_b   1.000
_cell.length_c   1.000
_cell.angle_alpha   90.00
_cell.angle_beta   90.00
_cell.angle_gamma   90.00
#
_symmetry.space_group_name_H-M   'P 1'
#
loop_
_entity.id
_entity.type
_entity.pdbx_description
1 polymer ?
#
loop_
_entity_poly.entity_id
_entity_poly.type
_entity_poly.pdbx_seq_one_letter_code
_entity_poly.pdbx_strand_id
1 'polypeptide(L)'
;MYDRIRQITGEDIWKDMMKLRIEMRNSTLSSFRDVVITNAGKLQAKKILYGLLISSHEEVIQELLYTCMKIAHKLSFKTIAFPLFGSGLGVLSAQKAWQIILSQIIKNLSDENQTVREVTICIYNRKIVEEIDVRETLKQIQNLGWESLL
;
A
#
# COMPACT_ATOMS: atom_id res chain seq x y z
N MET A 1 6.00 -11.59 4.83
CA MET A 1 5.26 -10.45 5.44
C MET A 1 3.90 -10.88 5.96
N TYR A 2 3.07 -11.56 5.15
CA TYR A 2 1.78 -12.10 5.58
C TYR A 2 1.85 -12.94 6.87
N ASP A 3 2.83 -13.85 6.98
CA ASP A 3 2.97 -14.69 8.17
C ASP A 3 3.32 -13.90 9.44
N ARG A 4 4.06 -12.80 9.30
CA ARG A 4 4.42 -11.90 10.42
C ARG A 4 3.20 -11.12 10.91
N ILE A 5 2.37 -10.61 9.99
CA ILE A 5 1.13 -9.93 10.36
C ILE A 5 0.20 -10.90 11.07
N ARG A 6 -0.01 -12.11 10.52
CA ARG A 6 -0.81 -13.17 11.15
C ARG A 6 -0.35 -13.50 12.57
N GLN A 7 0.95 -13.69 12.77
CA GLN A 7 1.54 -13.99 14.08
C GLN A 7 1.22 -12.92 15.13
N ILE A 8 1.12 -11.64 14.72
CA ILE A 8 0.90 -10.53 15.65
C ILE A 8 -0.60 -10.23 15.83
N THR A 9 -1.40 -10.31 14.76
CA THR A 9 -2.83 -10.00 14.80
C THR A 9 -3.64 -11.10 15.48
N GLY A 10 -3.15 -12.34 15.46
CA GLY A 10 -3.88 -13.50 15.99
C GLY A 10 -4.73 -14.19 14.93
N GLU A 11 -5.10 -15.44 15.23
CA GLU A 11 -5.72 -16.37 14.28
C GLU A 11 -7.16 -15.96 13.89
N ASP A 12 -7.90 -15.30 14.78
CA ASP A 12 -9.30 -14.93 14.52
C ASP A 12 -9.41 -13.82 13.46
N ILE A 13 -8.58 -12.78 13.55
CA ILE A 13 -8.47 -11.73 12.52
C ILE A 13 -8.05 -12.33 11.18
N TRP A 14 -7.19 -13.35 11.21
CA TRP A 14 -6.76 -14.06 10.01
C TRP A 14 -7.90 -14.87 9.37
N LYS A 15 -8.71 -15.56 10.18
CA LYS A 15 -9.89 -16.30 9.67
C LYS A 15 -10.90 -15.36 9.03
N ASP A 16 -11.19 -14.22 9.67
CA ASP A 16 -12.11 -13.21 9.14
C ASP A 16 -11.59 -12.66 7.80
N MET A 17 -10.31 -12.32 7.72
CA MET A 17 -9.66 -11.87 6.48
C MET A 17 -9.70 -12.95 5.39
N MET A 18 -9.49 -14.22 5.73
CA MET A 18 -9.48 -15.31 4.75
C MET A 18 -10.88 -15.58 4.21
N LYS A 19 -11.91 -15.52 5.07
CA LYS A 19 -13.31 -15.61 4.67
C LYS A 19 -13.67 -14.49 3.69
N LEU A 20 -13.32 -13.25 4.04
CA LEU A 20 -13.57 -12.09 3.18
C LEU A 20 -12.78 -12.17 1.86
N ARG A 21 -11.56 -12.69 1.87
CA ARG A 21 -10.77 -12.94 0.64
C ARG A 21 -11.45 -13.93 -0.29
N ILE A 22 -12.04 -15.00 0.25
CA ILE A 22 -12.78 -15.99 -0.53
C ILE A 22 -14.05 -15.35 -1.11
N GLU A 23 -14.77 -14.56 -0.32
CA GLU A 23 -15.96 -13.82 -0.77
C GLU A 23 -15.60 -12.83 -1.89
N MET A 24 -14.52 -12.05 -1.75
CA MET A 24 -14.04 -11.14 -2.80
C MET A 24 -13.69 -11.86 -4.10
N ARG A 25 -13.02 -13.03 -4.01
CA ARG A 25 -12.66 -13.85 -5.18
C ARG A 25 -13.86 -14.48 -5.89
N ASN A 26 -14.89 -14.83 -5.13
CA ASN A 26 -16.09 -15.49 -5.65
C ASN A 26 -17.17 -14.51 -6.09
N SER A 27 -17.04 -13.23 -5.73
CA SER A 27 -17.93 -12.20 -6.26
C SER A 27 -17.62 -11.96 -7.74
N THR A 28 -18.65 -11.99 -8.59
CA THR A 28 -18.62 -11.51 -9.98
C THR A 28 -18.44 -9.99 -10.07
N LEU A 29 -18.23 -9.33 -8.93
CA LEU A 29 -18.14 -7.89 -8.72
C LEU A 29 -16.72 -7.46 -8.34
N SER A 30 -15.70 -8.24 -8.70
CA SER A 30 -14.29 -7.94 -8.47
C SER A 30 -13.83 -6.72 -9.28
N SER A 31 -14.30 -5.54 -8.89
CA SER A 31 -13.69 -4.29 -9.24
C SER A 31 -12.36 -4.20 -8.49
N PHE A 32 -11.35 -3.56 -9.06
CA PHE A 32 -10.02 -3.36 -8.46
C PHE A 32 -10.04 -2.56 -7.12
N ARG A 33 -11.23 -2.32 -6.54
CA ARG A 33 -11.52 -1.42 -5.42
C ARG A 33 -11.82 -2.11 -4.11
N ASP A 34 -11.93 -3.43 -4.09
CA ASP A 34 -12.33 -4.12 -2.88
C ASP A 34 -11.16 -4.14 -1.88
N VAL A 35 -11.31 -3.36 -0.82
CA VAL A 35 -10.39 -3.30 0.32
C VAL A 35 -11.15 -3.67 1.57
N VAL A 36 -10.71 -4.73 2.23
CA VAL A 36 -11.29 -5.20 3.48
C VAL A 36 -10.64 -4.48 4.66
N ILE A 37 -11.45 -3.94 5.55
CA ILE A 37 -10.98 -3.19 6.73
C ILE A 37 -11.21 -4.04 7.98
N THR A 38 -10.17 -4.23 8.78
CA THR A 38 -10.25 -4.97 10.05
C THR A 38 -9.60 -4.18 11.19
N ASN A 39 -9.81 -4.62 12.42
CA ASN A 39 -9.01 -4.16 13.57
C ASN A 39 -7.58 -4.71 13.48
N ALA A 40 -6.62 -4.04 14.10
CA ALA A 40 -5.21 -4.42 13.99
C ALA A 40 -4.72 -5.42 15.06
N GLY A 41 -5.62 -5.97 15.87
CA GLY A 41 -5.28 -6.89 16.96
C GLY A 41 -4.27 -6.26 17.92
N LYS A 42 -3.10 -6.88 18.05
CA LYS A 42 -2.01 -6.41 18.94
C LYS A 42 -1.05 -5.41 18.30
N LEU A 43 -1.27 -5.01 17.04
CA LEU A 43 -0.47 -3.97 16.42
C LEU A 43 -0.80 -2.60 17.01
N GLN A 44 0.17 -1.69 16.99
CA GLN A 44 -0.05 -0.28 17.38
C GLN A 44 -0.91 0.49 16.37
N ALA A 45 -1.12 -0.07 15.18
CA ALA A 45 -2.04 0.49 14.19
C ALA A 45 -3.49 0.39 14.66
N LYS A 46 -4.35 1.30 14.19
CA LYS A 46 -5.79 1.27 14.53
C LYS A 46 -6.57 0.28 13.67
N LYS A 47 -6.16 0.09 12.42
CA LYS A 47 -6.84 -0.74 11.41
C LYS A 47 -5.82 -1.42 10.50
N ILE A 48 -6.22 -2.52 9.88
CA ILE A 48 -5.50 -3.14 8.75
C ILE A 48 -6.43 -3.11 7.54
N LEU A 49 -5.88 -2.63 6.41
CA LEU A 49 -6.54 -2.61 5.12
C LEU A 49 -5.96 -3.74 4.28
N TYR A 50 -6.78 -4.72 3.92
CA TYR A 50 -6.41 -5.84 3.05
C TYR A 50 -6.87 -5.55 1.62
N GLY A 51 -5.92 -5.19 0.78
CA GLY A 51 -6.12 -5.04 -0.66
C GLY A 51 -5.69 -6.29 -1.42
N LEU A 52 -6.44 -6.63 -2.47
CA LEU A 52 -6.06 -7.71 -3.38
C LEU A 52 -5.45 -7.14 -4.67
N LEU A 53 -4.20 -7.46 -4.96
CA LEU A 53 -3.67 -7.32 -6.31
C LEU A 53 -4.08 -8.53 -7.14
N ILE A 54 -4.90 -8.28 -8.16
CA ILE A 54 -5.34 -9.31 -9.13
C ILE A 54 -4.54 -9.27 -10.45
N SER A 55 -3.77 -8.22 -10.71
CA SER A 55 -2.90 -8.12 -11.90
C SER A 55 -1.63 -7.30 -11.61
N SER A 56 -0.69 -7.34 -12.56
CA SER A 56 0.54 -6.55 -12.58
C SER A 56 0.39 -5.18 -13.24
N HIS A 57 -0.83 -4.81 -13.64
CA HIS A 57 -1.05 -3.56 -14.37
C HIS A 57 -0.88 -2.38 -13.41
N GLU A 58 -0.23 -1.33 -13.91
CA GLU A 58 0.09 -0.14 -13.13
C GLU A 58 -1.16 0.51 -12.53
N GLU A 59 -2.24 0.55 -13.30
CA GLU A 59 -3.53 1.11 -12.92
C GLU A 59 -4.12 0.41 -11.68
N VAL A 60 -3.88 -0.90 -11.53
CA VAL A 60 -4.39 -1.67 -10.39
C VAL A 60 -3.65 -1.33 -9.09
N ILE A 61 -2.34 -1.10 -9.19
CA ILE A 61 -1.53 -0.65 -8.06
C ILE A 61 -1.93 0.76 -7.64
N GLN A 62 -2.09 1.65 -8.63
CA GLN A 62 -2.52 3.04 -8.41
C GLN A 62 -3.92 3.09 -7.78
N GLU A 63 -4.87 2.32 -8.32
CA GLU A 63 -6.25 2.29 -7.83
C GLU A 63 -6.35 1.70 -6.42
N LEU A 64 -5.58 0.64 -6.13
CA LEU A 64 -5.53 0.07 -4.78
C LEU A 64 -4.95 1.08 -3.77
N LEU A 65 -3.85 1.74 -4.12
CA LEU A 65 -3.22 2.75 -3.26
C LEU A 65 -4.18 3.93 -3.01
N TYR A 66 -4.80 4.44 -4.09
CA TYR A 66 -5.79 5.51 -4.03
C TYR A 66 -6.96 5.12 -3.12
N THR A 67 -7.48 3.89 -3.25
CA THR A 67 -8.60 3.39 -2.45
C THR A 67 -8.22 3.31 -0.97
N CYS A 68 -7.04 2.80 -0.66
CA CYS A 68 -6.54 2.75 0.73
C CYS A 68 -6.38 4.15 1.34
N MET A 69 -5.81 5.09 0.58
CA MET A 69 -5.67 6.49 1.00
C MET A 69 -7.04 7.15 1.23
N LYS A 70 -8.01 6.90 0.35
CA LYS A 70 -9.39 7.40 0.49
C LYS A 70 -10.10 6.83 1.71
N ILE A 71 -9.88 5.55 2.05
CA ILE A 71 -10.40 4.94 3.27
C ILE A 71 -9.76 5.59 4.50
N ALA A 72 -8.43 5.74 4.50
CA ALA A 72 -7.71 6.41 5.59
C ALA A 72 -8.20 7.84 5.81
N HIS A 73 -8.45 8.56 4.71
CA HIS A 73 -9.04 9.89 4.72
C HIS A 73 -10.41 9.92 5.41
N LYS A 74 -11.33 9.06 4.96
CA LYS A 74 -12.69 8.96 5.54
C LYS A 74 -12.67 8.59 7.01
N LEU A 75 -11.68 7.81 7.45
CA LEU A 75 -11.49 7.43 8.85
C LEU A 75 -10.69 8.47 9.67
N SER A 76 -10.36 9.63 9.06
CA SER A 76 -9.60 10.72 9.68
C SER A 76 -8.23 10.30 10.21
N PHE A 77 -7.60 9.29 9.61
CA PHE A 77 -6.24 8.91 9.95
C PHE A 77 -5.24 9.95 9.43
N LYS A 78 -4.17 10.15 10.20
CA LYS A 78 -3.06 11.06 9.88
C LYS A 78 -1.85 10.33 9.29
N THR A 79 -1.72 9.05 9.59
CA THR A 79 -0.61 8.22 9.14
C THR A 79 -1.12 6.91 8.53
N ILE A 80 -0.41 6.42 7.53
CA ILE A 80 -0.67 5.10 6.91
C ILE A 80 0.66 4.48 6.48
N ALA A 81 0.76 3.17 6.58
CA ALA A 81 1.93 2.42 6.13
C ALA A 81 1.54 1.43 5.03
N PHE A 82 2.33 1.40 3.97
CA PHE A 82 2.19 0.46 2.87
C PHE A 82 3.43 -0.41 2.77
N PRO A 83 3.31 -1.73 2.51
CA PRO A 83 4.44 -2.46 1.96
C PRO A 83 4.81 -1.91 0.58
N LEU A 84 6.03 -2.19 0.11
CA LEU A 84 6.31 -2.15 -1.33
C LEU A 84 5.57 -3.32 -2.01
N PHE A 85 4.28 -3.13 -2.32
CA PHE A 85 3.46 -4.14 -2.98
C PHE A 85 3.63 -4.09 -4.51
N GLY A 86 3.28 -5.17 -5.20
CA GLY A 86 3.55 -5.32 -6.64
C GLY A 86 4.98 -5.83 -6.95
N SER A 87 5.97 -5.62 -6.06
CA SER A 87 7.35 -6.12 -6.23
C SER A 87 7.59 -7.54 -5.71
N GLY A 88 6.52 -8.30 -5.43
CA GLY A 88 6.56 -9.58 -4.72
C GLY A 88 6.85 -10.79 -5.62
N LEU A 89 5.85 -11.63 -5.86
CA LEU A 89 5.93 -12.90 -6.60
C LEU A 89 6.24 -12.74 -8.13
N GLY A 90 7.07 -11.76 -8.52
CA GLY A 90 7.47 -11.52 -9.92
C GLY A 90 6.47 -10.70 -10.75
N VAL A 91 5.61 -9.92 -10.10
CA VAL A 91 4.56 -9.12 -10.75
C VAL A 91 5.13 -7.85 -11.41
N LEU A 92 6.01 -7.13 -10.71
CA LEU A 92 6.82 -6.02 -11.23
C LEU A 92 8.24 -6.08 -10.66
N SER A 93 9.20 -5.41 -11.31
CA SER A 93 10.50 -5.12 -10.68
C SER A 93 10.30 -4.21 -9.47
N ALA A 94 11.20 -4.26 -8.49
CA ALA A 94 11.07 -3.41 -7.32
C ALA A 94 11.16 -1.92 -7.70
N GLN A 95 12.01 -1.59 -8.67
CA GLN A 95 12.14 -0.22 -9.18
C GLN A 95 10.84 0.29 -9.81
N LYS A 96 10.16 -0.52 -10.63
CA LYS A 96 8.90 -0.10 -11.25
C LYS A 96 7.78 0.05 -10.20
N ALA A 97 7.70 -0.88 -9.24
CA ALA A 97 6.75 -0.76 -8.14
C ALA A 97 7.01 0.49 -7.28
N TRP A 98 8.28 0.80 -6.99
CA TRP A 98 8.71 2.00 -6.26
C TRP A 98 8.26 3.27 -6.96
N GLN A 99 8.54 3.40 -8.26
CA GLN A 99 8.15 4.57 -9.05
C GLN A 99 6.64 4.79 -9.05
N ILE A 100 5.85 3.73 -9.29
CA ILE A 100 4.38 3.80 -9.32
C ILE A 100 3.81 4.18 -7.96
N ILE A 101 4.27 3.53 -6.89
CA ILE A 101 3.77 3.78 -5.54
C ILE A 101 4.13 5.20 -5.10
N LEU A 102 5.36 5.64 -5.35
CA LEU A 102 5.82 6.96 -4.94
C LEU A 102 5.08 8.08 -5.68
N SER A 103 4.97 7.99 -7.01
CA SER A 103 4.25 9.00 -7.81
C SER A 103 2.79 9.10 -7.39
N GLN A 104 2.14 7.96 -7.15
CA GLN A 104 0.75 7.94 -6.72
C GLN A 104 0.58 8.48 -5.29
N ILE A 105 1.50 8.20 -4.36
CA ILE A 105 1.49 8.80 -3.01
C ILE A 105 1.60 10.31 -3.10
N ILE A 106 2.55 10.83 -3.89
CA ILE A 106 2.74 12.27 -4.10
C ILE A 106 1.45 12.89 -4.63
N LYS A 107 0.89 12.35 -5.71
CA LYS A 107 -0.39 12.78 -6.27
C LYS A 107 -1.53 12.79 -5.25
N ASN A 108 -1.60 11.77 -4.38
CA ASN A 108 -2.62 11.68 -3.34
C ASN A 108 -2.42 12.68 -2.19
N LEU A 109 -1.17 13.06 -1.88
CA LEU A 109 -0.83 14.03 -0.84
C LEU A 109 -0.89 15.48 -1.35
N SER A 110 -0.82 15.70 -2.66
CA SER A 110 -1.06 17.00 -3.29
C SER A 110 -2.52 17.49 -3.16
N ASP A 111 -3.46 16.62 -2.77
CA ASP A 111 -4.82 17.03 -2.43
C ASP A 111 -4.87 17.69 -1.04
N GLU A 112 -5.12 19.00 -1.00
CA GLU A 112 -5.18 19.80 0.22
C GLU A 112 -6.23 19.29 1.22
N ASN A 113 -7.28 18.63 0.74
CA ASN A 113 -8.35 18.10 1.59
C ASN A 113 -7.97 16.77 2.26
N GLN A 114 -6.86 16.15 1.87
CA GLN A 114 -6.40 14.90 2.45
C GLN A 114 -6.27 15.03 3.97
N THR A 115 -6.53 13.97 4.75
CA THR A 115 -6.26 13.98 6.21
C THR A 115 -4.95 13.33 6.55
N VAL A 116 -4.50 12.39 5.72
CA VAL A 116 -3.19 11.76 5.81
C VAL A 116 -2.11 12.82 5.61
N ARG A 117 -1.11 12.83 6.48
CA ARG A 117 0.03 13.76 6.48
C ARG A 117 1.36 13.02 6.37
N GLU A 118 1.37 11.74 6.70
CA GLU A 118 2.56 10.90 6.63
C GLU A 118 2.21 9.54 6.01
N VAL A 119 3.02 9.13 5.05
CA VAL A 119 2.94 7.80 4.44
C VAL A 119 4.28 7.12 4.62
N THR A 120 4.28 5.94 5.26
CA THR A 120 5.47 5.11 5.40
C THR A 120 5.46 3.99 4.35
N ILE A 121 6.52 3.86 3.56
CA ILE A 121 6.74 2.71 2.69
C ILE A 121 7.65 1.70 3.41
N CYS A 122 7.08 0.57 3.81
CA CYS A 122 7.77 -0.50 4.53
C CYS A 122 8.47 -1.45 3.55
N ILE A 123 9.79 -1.43 3.55
CA ILE A 123 10.63 -2.32 2.73
C ILE A 123 11.34 -3.33 3.66
N TYR A 124 11.10 -4.62 3.44
CA TYR A 124 11.58 -5.67 4.35
C TYR A 124 13.03 -6.13 4.09
N ASN A 125 13.59 -5.87 2.91
CA ASN A 125 14.90 -6.40 2.50
C ASN A 125 15.84 -5.28 2.05
N ARG A 126 17.06 -5.23 2.61
CA ARG A 126 18.09 -4.25 2.22
C ARG A 126 18.45 -4.31 0.74
N LYS A 127 18.43 -5.50 0.14
CA LYS A 127 18.68 -5.66 -1.31
C LYS A 127 17.67 -4.90 -2.17
N ILE A 128 16.41 -4.84 -1.73
CA ILE A 128 15.38 -4.07 -2.43
C ILE A 128 15.65 -2.57 -2.28
N VAL A 129 16.08 -2.13 -1.10
CA VAL A 129 16.46 -0.72 -0.87
C VAL A 129 17.63 -0.31 -1.77
N GLU A 130 18.59 -1.22 -1.99
CA GLU A 130 19.71 -1.03 -2.91
C GLU A 130 19.25 -1.03 -4.37
N GLU A 131 18.31 -1.91 -4.75
CA GLU A 131 17.75 -1.99 -6.11
C GLU A 131 16.98 -0.71 -6.50
N ILE A 132 16.20 -0.14 -5.57
CA ILE A 132 15.31 0.99 -5.89
C ILE A 132 15.96 2.38 -5.78
N ASP A 133 17.25 2.41 -5.41
CA ASP A 133 18.07 3.61 -5.19
C ASP A 133 17.31 4.79 -4.54
N VAL A 134 16.86 4.57 -3.30
CA VAL A 134 16.16 5.60 -2.51
C VAL A 134 16.98 6.89 -2.41
N ARG A 135 18.31 6.78 -2.35
CA ARG A 135 19.19 7.94 -2.22
C ARG A 135 19.13 8.82 -3.46
N GLU A 136 19.17 8.22 -4.64
CA GLU A 136 19.06 8.98 -5.88
C GLU A 136 17.70 9.65 -6.02
N THR A 137 16.62 8.94 -5.65
CA THR A 137 15.26 9.52 -5.62
C THR A 137 15.20 10.75 -4.70
N LEU A 138 15.81 10.68 -3.50
CA LEU A 138 15.86 11.81 -2.57
C LEU A 138 16.66 12.99 -3.13
N LYS A 139 17.78 12.74 -3.83
CA LYS A 139 18.53 13.81 -4.49
C LYS A 139 17.72 14.47 -5.60
N GLN A 140 16.98 13.69 -6.39
CA GLN A 140 16.11 14.23 -7.44
C GLN A 140 15.07 15.18 -6.85
N ILE A 141 14.39 14.77 -5.76
CA ILE A 141 13.42 15.62 -5.06
C ILE A 141 14.09 16.90 -4.54
N GLN A 142 15.29 16.80 -3.95
CA GLN A 142 16.03 17.95 -3.43
C GLN A 142 16.44 18.95 -4.52
N ASN A 143 16.79 18.46 -5.71
CA ASN A 143 17.31 19.28 -6.80
C ASN A 143 16.22 19.82 -7.73
N LEU A 144 15.17 19.04 -7.97
CA LEU A 144 14.17 19.30 -9.03
C LEU A 144 12.75 19.52 -8.49
N GLY A 145 12.53 19.35 -7.17
CA GLY A 145 11.19 19.37 -6.58
C GLY A 145 10.52 17.99 -6.62
N TRP A 146 9.41 17.85 -5.89
CA TRP A 146 8.65 16.58 -5.84
C TRP A 146 7.85 16.34 -7.13
N GLU A 147 7.58 17.41 -7.87
CA GLU A 147 6.89 17.40 -9.16
C GLU A 147 7.67 16.63 -10.23
N SER A 148 8.99 16.46 -10.07
CA SER A 148 9.82 15.65 -10.97
C SER A 148 9.50 14.15 -10.94
N LEU A 149 8.66 13.72 -10.00
CA LEU A 149 8.24 12.32 -9.81
C LEU A 149 6.81 12.06 -10.29
N LEU A 150 6.11 13.07 -10.81
CA LEU A 150 4.79 12.95 -11.44
C LEU A 150 4.89 12.71 -12.94
#